data_AF-A0A1M7SLZ7-F1
#
_entry.id   AF-A0A1M7SLZ7-F1
#
_cell.length_a   1.000
_cell.length_b   1.000
_cell.length_c   1.000
_cell.angle_alpha   90.00
_cell.angle_beta   90.00
_cell.angle_gamma   90.00
#
_symmetry.space_group_name_H-M   'P 1'
#
loop_
_entity.id
_entity.type
_entity.pdbx_description
1 polymer ?
#
loop_
_entity_poly.entity_id
_entity_poly.type
_entity_poly.pdbx_seq_one_letter_code
_entity_poly.pdbx_strand_id
1 'polypeptide(L)'
;MNSKDFTYELISKYEKLTGQTLSTDDIGFYLTEIIDEKGNALFELQLTKRQAARICYEFMKNALKLKDEDWKDAGKLKDIYSCKVCANPIAQCYVRGIILPLREDLFGSDDIIGTDEAKMIVNKIMVLVQEI
;
A
#
# COMPACT_ATOMS: atom_id res chain seq x y z
N MET A 1 -12.73 -4.48 4.08
CA MET A 1 -11.77 -3.74 4.92
C MET A 1 -11.69 -2.30 4.41
N ASN A 2 -11.46 -1.32 5.28
CA ASN A 2 -11.26 0.08 4.89
C ASN A 2 -9.77 0.48 4.96
N SER A 3 -9.42 1.73 4.63
CA SER A 3 -8.02 2.20 4.62
C SER A 3 -7.38 2.20 6.01
N LYS A 4 -8.17 2.50 7.04
CA LYS A 4 -7.72 2.54 8.43
C LYS A 4 -7.38 1.15 8.96
N ASP A 5 -8.30 0.20 8.81
CA ASP A 5 -8.12 -1.19 9.22
C ASP A 5 -6.91 -1.81 8.50
N PHE A 6 -6.76 -1.54 7.20
CA PHE A 6 -5.63 -2.03 6.41
C PHE A 6 -4.29 -1.47 6.89
N THR A 7 -4.24 -0.18 7.21
CA THR A 7 -3.03 0.47 7.73
C THR A 7 -2.66 -0.09 9.10
N TYR A 8 -3.63 -0.30 9.99
CA TYR A 8 -3.39 -0.94 11.28
C TYR A 8 -2.92 -2.39 11.15
N GLU A 9 -3.53 -3.19 10.28
CA GLU A 9 -3.10 -4.57 10.04
C GLU A 9 -1.64 -4.62 9.56
N LEU A 10 -1.27 -3.71 8.65
CA LEU A 10 0.09 -3.61 8.12
C LEU A 10 1.12 -3.28 9.20
N ILE A 11 0.86 -2.24 10.00
CA ILE A 11 1.75 -1.80 11.09
C ILE A 11 1.82 -2.88 12.17
N SER A 12 0.67 -3.35 12.67
CA SER A 12 0.63 -4.35 13.75
C SER A 12 1.38 -5.62 13.36
N LYS A 13 1.27 -6.06 12.10
CA LYS A 13 1.98 -7.25 11.64
C LYS A 13 3.48 -7.03 11.53
N TYR A 14 3.92 -5.85 11.09
CA TYR A 14 5.33 -5.47 11.11
C TYR A 14 5.88 -5.49 12.53
N GLU A 15 5.24 -4.79 13.46
CA GLU A 15 5.72 -4.68 14.85
C GLU A 15 5.78 -6.05 15.54
N LYS A 16 4.81 -6.93 15.26
CA LYS A 16 4.82 -8.31 15.74
C LYS A 16 5.97 -9.13 15.14
N LEU A 17 6.29 -8.90 13.87
CA LEU A 17 7.34 -9.63 13.16
C LEU A 17 8.74 -9.19 13.59
N THR A 18 8.96 -7.89 13.78
CA THR A 18 10.28 -7.31 14.05
C THR A 18 10.54 -7.01 15.53
N GLY A 19 9.49 -6.92 16.35
CA GLY A 19 9.56 -6.43 17.73
C GLY A 19 9.78 -4.91 17.84
N GLN A 20 9.82 -4.19 16.71
CA GLN A 20 10.02 -2.74 16.67
C GLN A 20 8.67 -2.03 16.57
N THR A 21 8.40 -1.12 17.50
CA THR A 21 7.26 -0.18 17.42
C THR A 21 7.57 0.96 16.47
N LEU A 22 6.64 1.29 15.57
CA LEU A 22 6.78 2.41 14.64
C LEU A 22 6.15 3.68 15.22
N SER A 23 6.90 4.79 15.19
CA SER A 23 6.38 6.12 15.48
C SER A 23 5.69 6.74 14.26
N THR A 24 5.01 7.87 14.44
CA THR A 24 4.43 8.67 13.35
C THR A 24 5.50 9.14 12.36
N ASP A 25 6.71 9.43 12.84
CA ASP A 25 7.84 9.84 12.01
C ASP A 25 8.35 8.67 11.14
N ASP A 26 8.25 7.43 11.64
CA ASP A 26 8.68 6.24 10.89
C ASP A 26 7.73 5.90 9.73
N ILE A 27 6.43 6.14 9.89
CA ILE A 27 5.41 5.80 8.87
C ILE A 27 5.12 6.95 7.90
N GLY A 28 5.52 8.17 8.24
CA GLY A 28 5.35 9.37 7.42
C GLY A 28 3.94 9.97 7.48
N PHE A 29 3.80 11.15 6.86
CA PHE A 29 2.62 12.00 6.99
C PHE A 29 1.32 11.32 6.56
N TYR A 30 1.30 10.67 5.38
CA TYR A 30 0.06 10.09 4.86
C TYR A 30 -0.50 8.96 5.73
N LEU A 31 0.37 8.08 6.26
CA LEU A 31 -0.09 7.00 7.15
C LEU A 31 -0.46 7.54 8.54
N THR A 32 0.23 8.58 9.00
CA THR A 32 -0.13 9.31 10.22
C THR A 32 -1.53 9.89 10.11
N GLU A 33 -1.87 10.56 9.00
CA GLU A 33 -3.23 11.10 8.77
C GLU A 33 -4.32 10.01 8.86
N ILE A 34 -4.07 8.82 8.29
CA ILE A 34 -5.04 7.71 8.32
C ILE A 34 -5.30 7.22 9.77
N ILE A 35 -4.26 7.19 10.59
CA ILE A 35 -4.31 6.68 11.97
C ILE A 35 -4.93 7.72 12.91
N ASP A 36 -4.46 8.97 12.81
CA ASP A 36 -4.82 10.08 13.70
C ASP A 36 -6.25 10.57 13.47
N GLU A 37 -6.74 10.59 12.23
CA GLU A 37 -8.11 11.01 11.92
C GLU A 37 -9.14 9.92 12.22
N LYS A 38 -9.46 9.72 13.50
CA LYS A 38 -10.71 9.04 13.89
C LYS A 38 -11.91 9.81 13.32
N GLY A 39 -12.45 9.37 12.19
CA GLY A 39 -13.73 9.84 11.64
C GLY A 39 -13.67 10.61 10.32
N ASN A 40 -12.54 10.62 9.59
CA ASN A 40 -12.61 11.04 8.18
C ASN A 40 -13.33 9.94 7.39
N ALA A 41 -14.57 10.22 7.00
CA ALA A 41 -15.46 9.28 6.33
C ALA A 41 -14.82 8.63 5.09
N LEU A 42 -13.86 9.29 4.44
CA LEU A 42 -13.14 8.75 3.28
C LEU A 42 -12.27 7.54 3.62
N PHE A 43 -11.69 7.47 4.82
CA PHE A 43 -10.89 6.32 5.27
C PHE A 43 -11.73 5.16 5.77
N GLU A 44 -13.01 5.41 6.06
CA GLU A 44 -14.00 4.40 6.45
C GLU A 44 -14.67 3.75 5.24
N LEU A 45 -14.55 4.36 4.05
CA LEU A 45 -14.99 3.75 2.80
C LEU A 45 -14.22 2.47 2.49
N GLN A 46 -14.83 1.62 1.66
CA GLN A 46 -14.21 0.38 1.21
C GLN A 46 -12.86 0.65 0.53
N LEU A 47 -11.86 -0.16 0.91
CA LEU A 47 -10.50 -0.04 0.40
C LEU A 47 -10.46 -0.33 -1.10
N THR A 48 -9.98 0.63 -1.89
CA THR A 48 -9.69 0.46 -3.32
C THR A 48 -8.25 0.02 -3.56
N LYS A 49 -7.94 -0.57 -4.73
CA LYS A 49 -6.57 -0.93 -5.12
C LYS A 49 -5.60 0.25 -5.09
N ARG A 50 -6.02 1.44 -5.54
CA ARG A 50 -5.16 2.63 -5.50
C ARG A 50 -4.88 3.12 -4.09
N GLN A 51 -5.85 3.01 -3.17
CA GLN A 51 -5.63 3.36 -1.75
C GLN A 51 -4.66 2.37 -1.12
N ALA A 52 -4.86 1.07 -1.34
CA ALA A 52 -3.92 0.05 -0.87
C ALA A 52 -2.51 0.26 -1.44
N ALA A 53 -2.40 0.58 -2.73
CA ALA A 53 -1.10 0.87 -3.36
C ALA A 53 -0.40 2.06 -2.70
N ARG A 54 -1.14 3.14 -2.41
CA ARG A 54 -0.61 4.32 -1.72
C ARG A 54 -0.16 3.99 -0.30
N ILE A 55 -0.96 3.23 0.45
CA ILE A 55 -0.64 2.82 1.82
C ILE A 55 0.63 1.94 1.83
N CYS A 56 0.67 0.91 0.97
CA CYS A 56 1.82 0.02 0.85
C CYS A 56 3.09 0.77 0.45
N TYR A 57 3.00 1.67 -0.52
CA TYR A 57 4.14 2.45 -0.97
C TYR A 57 4.70 3.36 0.13
N GLU A 58 3.84 4.11 0.83
CA GLU A 58 4.30 4.98 1.92
C GLU A 58 4.94 4.15 3.05
N PHE A 59 4.40 2.96 3.34
CA PHE A 59 5.02 2.05 4.29
C PHE A 59 6.41 1.55 3.82
N MET A 60 6.52 1.08 2.58
CA MET A 60 7.80 0.64 2.02
C MET A 60 8.85 1.76 2.02
N LYS A 61 8.45 2.97 1.64
CA LYS A 61 9.34 4.13 1.57
C LYS A 61 9.76 4.63 2.95
N ASN A 62 8.80 4.79 3.87
CA ASN A 62 9.05 5.45 5.14
C ASN A 62 9.46 4.45 6.22
N ALA A 63 8.73 3.35 6.41
CA ALA A 63 9.05 2.39 7.46
C ALA A 63 10.22 1.47 7.04
N LEU A 64 10.17 0.94 5.82
CA LEU A 64 11.20 0.00 5.33
C LEU A 64 12.40 0.69 4.65
N LYS A 65 12.34 2.01 4.45
CA LYS A 65 13.38 2.82 3.76
C LYS A 65 13.77 2.26 2.39
N LEU A 66 12.85 1.58 1.70
CA LEU A 66 13.09 1.02 0.38
C LEU A 66 13.13 2.14 -0.67
N LYS A 67 14.08 2.01 -1.59
CA LYS A 67 14.17 2.88 -2.77
C LYS A 67 13.17 2.42 -3.84
N ASP A 68 12.76 3.37 -4.66
CA ASP A 68 11.93 3.11 -5.83
C ASP A 68 12.67 2.23 -6.84
N GLU A 69 11.97 1.25 -7.38
CA GLU A 69 12.41 0.52 -8.57
C GLU A 69 12.02 1.26 -9.85
N ASP A 70 12.73 0.93 -10.94
CA ASP A 70 12.30 1.30 -12.28
C ASP A 70 10.89 0.76 -12.54
N TRP A 71 10.04 1.58 -13.16
CA TRP A 71 8.64 1.24 -13.39
C TRP A 71 8.44 0.05 -14.32
N LYS A 72 9.43 -0.33 -15.14
CA LYS A 72 9.37 -1.48 -16.05
C LYS A 72 8.04 -1.47 -16.83
N ASP A 73 7.32 -2.59 -16.82
CA ASP A 73 6.03 -2.73 -17.51
C ASP A 73 4.87 -1.99 -16.83
N ALA A 74 5.01 -1.46 -15.62
CA ALA A 74 3.95 -0.67 -14.98
C ALA A 74 3.61 0.59 -15.79
N GLY A 75 4.58 1.17 -16.50
CA GLY A 75 4.35 2.32 -17.38
C GLY A 75 3.41 2.03 -18.55
N LYS A 76 3.11 0.76 -18.84
CA LYS A 76 2.18 0.31 -19.88
C LYS A 76 0.73 0.15 -19.39
N LEU A 77 0.49 0.23 -18.08
CA LEU A 77 -0.84 0.15 -17.49
C LEU A 77 -1.68 1.35 -17.94
N LYS A 78 -2.84 1.09 -18.55
CA LYS A 78 -3.71 2.11 -19.15
C LYS A 78 -4.23 3.12 -18.14
N ASP A 79 -4.44 2.71 -16.89
CA ASP A 79 -5.02 3.51 -15.83
C ASP A 79 -4.00 4.12 -14.86
N ILE A 80 -2.69 3.87 -15.02
CA ILE A 80 -1.67 4.36 -14.08
C ILE A 80 -1.61 5.89 -13.97
N TYR A 81 -1.93 6.59 -15.06
CA TYR A 81 -1.92 8.05 -15.13
C TYR A 81 -3.28 8.69 -14.80
N SER A 82 -4.31 7.89 -14.50
CA SER A 82 -5.61 8.40 -14.06
C SER A 82 -5.52 9.21 -12.75
N CYS A 83 -4.47 8.96 -11.97
CA CYS A 83 -4.17 9.63 -10.72
C CYS A 83 -2.70 10.03 -10.64
N LYS A 84 -2.41 11.33 -10.78
CA LYS A 84 -1.02 11.83 -10.73
C LYS A 84 -0.28 11.42 -9.46
N VAL A 85 -0.93 11.48 -8.30
CA VAL A 85 -0.32 11.14 -7.00
C VAL A 85 -0.26 9.63 -6.74
N CYS A 86 -1.01 8.82 -7.49
CA CYS A 86 -1.06 7.36 -7.31
C CYS A 86 -0.14 6.62 -8.29
N ALA A 87 0.32 7.27 -9.36
CA ALA A 87 1.10 6.64 -10.42
C ALA A 87 2.35 5.92 -9.88
N ASN A 88 3.18 6.59 -9.08
CA ASN A 88 4.36 5.96 -8.48
C ASN A 88 3.99 4.85 -7.47
N PRO A 89 3.07 5.07 -6.51
CA PRO A 89 2.61 3.98 -5.64
C PRO A 89 2.12 2.73 -6.37
N ILE A 90 1.35 2.90 -7.44
CA ILE A 90 0.85 1.80 -8.27
C ILE A 90 2.03 1.10 -8.96
N ALA A 91 2.95 1.86 -9.57
CA ALA A 91 4.14 1.29 -10.19
C ALA A 91 4.96 0.45 -9.21
N GLN A 92 5.26 0.99 -8.03
CA GLN A 92 6.07 0.30 -7.02
C GLN A 92 5.40 -0.97 -6.51
N CYS A 93 4.07 -0.96 -6.33
CA CYS A 93 3.34 -2.17 -5.93
C CYS A 93 3.28 -3.22 -7.06
N TYR A 94 3.14 -2.77 -8.30
CA TYR A 94 3.09 -3.65 -9.47
C TYR A 94 4.43 -4.35 -9.71
N VAL A 95 5.53 -3.59 -9.80
CA VAL A 95 6.86 -4.15 -10.14
C VAL A 95 7.41 -5.08 -9.06
N ARG A 96 7.01 -4.85 -7.81
CA ARG A 96 7.34 -5.72 -6.66
C ARG A 96 6.38 -6.89 -6.50
N GLY A 97 5.36 -7.01 -7.36
CA GLY A 97 4.35 -8.07 -7.29
C GLY A 97 3.46 -8.02 -6.04
N ILE A 98 3.39 -6.88 -5.35
CA ILE A 98 2.61 -6.69 -4.12
C ILE A 98 1.11 -6.71 -4.45
N ILE A 99 0.69 -5.86 -5.39
CA ILE A 99 -0.70 -5.79 -5.86
C ILE A 99 -0.72 -6.23 -7.33
N LEU A 100 -1.55 -7.23 -7.62
CA LEU A 100 -1.69 -7.75 -8.98
C LEU A 100 -2.66 -6.86 -9.79
N PRO A 101 -2.36 -6.63 -11.08
CA PRO A 101 -3.26 -5.90 -11.94
C PRO A 101 -4.55 -6.70 -12.17
N LEU A 102 -5.64 -6.01 -12.52
CA LEU A 102 -6.89 -6.66 -12.93
C LEU A 102 -6.71 -7.51 -14.19
N ARG A 103 -5.92 -7.03 -15.14
CA ARG A 103 -5.46 -7.75 -16.34
C ARG A 103 -4.15 -7.14 -16.83
N GLU A 104 -3.51 -7.76 -17.82
CA GLU A 104 -2.15 -7.42 -18.29
C GLU A 104 -1.88 -5.91 -18.48
N ASP A 105 -2.86 -5.17 -19.00
CA ASP A 105 -2.73 -3.75 -19.34
C ASP A 105 -3.53 -2.80 -18.43
N LEU A 106 -4.10 -3.28 -17.32
CA LEU A 106 -5.01 -2.51 -16.47
C LEU A 106 -4.87 -2.88 -15.00
N PHE A 107 -4.53 -1.91 -14.15
CA PHE A 107 -4.35 -2.15 -12.72
C PHE A 107 -5.67 -2.42 -12.02
N GLY A 108 -6.74 -1.71 -12.41
CA GLY A 108 -8.03 -1.74 -11.74
C GLY A 108 -8.04 -0.79 -10.54
N SER A 109 -7.57 0.44 -10.75
CA SER A 109 -7.27 1.40 -9.68
C SER A 109 -8.42 1.64 -8.69
N ASP A 110 -9.66 1.65 -9.18
CA ASP A 110 -10.86 1.90 -8.37
C ASP A 110 -11.58 0.60 -7.94
N ASP A 111 -11.01 -0.57 -8.23
CA ASP A 111 -11.56 -1.85 -7.78
C ASP A 111 -11.45 -1.97 -6.26
N ILE A 112 -12.52 -2.48 -5.63
CA ILE A 112 -12.57 -2.73 -4.19
C ILE A 112 -11.81 -4.01 -3.85
N ILE A 113 -10.92 -3.90 -2.86
CA ILE A 113 -10.16 -5.02 -2.30
C ILE A 113 -11.00 -5.73 -1.22
N GLY A 114 -11.17 -7.04 -1.39
CA GLY A 114 -11.74 -7.92 -0.38
C GLY A 114 -10.80 -8.17 0.80
N THR A 115 -11.34 -8.60 1.94
CA THR A 115 -10.54 -8.85 3.16
C THR A 115 -9.41 -9.86 2.95
N ASP A 116 -9.63 -10.92 2.17
CA ASP A 116 -8.61 -11.95 1.93
C ASP A 116 -7.48 -11.42 1.04
N GLU A 117 -7.83 -10.68 -0.01
CA GLU A 117 -6.85 -10.01 -0.88
C GLU A 117 -6.02 -8.98 -0.09
N ALA A 118 -6.67 -8.19 0.78
CA ALA A 118 -5.97 -7.26 1.68
C ALA A 118 -4.93 -7.98 2.56
N LYS A 119 -5.30 -9.11 3.18
CA LYS A 119 -4.38 -9.91 3.99
C LYS A 119 -3.24 -10.49 3.16
N MET A 120 -3.51 -10.92 1.92
CA MET A 120 -2.46 -11.38 1.01
C MET A 120 -1.48 -10.26 0.66
N ILE A 121 -1.96 -9.04 0.40
CA ILE A 121 -1.11 -7.87 0.15
C ILE A 121 -0.21 -7.59 1.36
N VAL A 122 -0.77 -7.57 2.57
CA VAL A 122 0.00 -7.39 3.80
C VAL A 122 1.07 -8.48 3.93
N ASN A 123 0.73 -9.74 3.69
CA ASN A 123 1.69 -10.85 3.73
C ASN A 123 2.85 -10.65 2.76
N LYS A 124 2.58 -10.20 1.53
CA LYS A 124 3.63 -9.93 0.54
C LYS A 124 4.57 -8.80 1.00
N ILE A 125 4.04 -7.76 1.64
CA ILE A 125 4.90 -6.73 2.25
C ILE A 125 5.77 -7.33 3.36
N MET A 126 5.23 -8.20 4.21
CA MET A 126 6.01 -8.84 5.27
C MET A 126 7.13 -9.73 4.75
N VAL A 127 6.97 -10.34 3.56
CA VAL A 127 8.07 -11.07 2.92
C VAL A 127 9.24 -10.12 2.62
N LEU A 128 8.97 -8.90 2.13
CA LEU A 128 10.03 -7.90 1.90
C LEU A 128 10.77 -7.53 3.18
N VAL A 129 10.08 -7.48 4.33
CA VAL A 129 10.70 -7.19 5.63
C VAL A 129 11.75 -8.23 6.00
N GLN A 130 11.56 -9.49 5.59
CA GLN A 130 12.47 -10.59 5.89
C GLN A 130 13.69 -10.64 4.95
N GLU A 131 13.67 -9.85 3.87
CA GLU A 131 14.74 -9.77 2.87
C GLU A 131 15.70 -8.59 3.09
N ILE A 132 15.40 -7.72 4.07
CA ILE A 132 16.19 -6.54 4.46
C ILE A 132 17.07 -6.90 5.67
#